data_AF-A0A7C2W9N8-F1
#
_entry.id   AF-A0A7C2W9N8-F1
#
_cell.length_a   1.000
_cell.length_b   1.000
_cell.length_c   1.000
_cell.angle_alpha   90.00
_cell.angle_beta   90.00
_cell.angle_gamma   90.00
#
_symmetry.space_group_name_H-M   'P 1'
#
loop_
_entity.id
_entity.type
_entity.pdbx_description
1 polymer ?
#
loop_
_entity_poly.entity_id
_entity_poly.type
_entity_poly.pdbx_seq_one_letter_code
_entity_poly.pdbx_strand_id
1 'polypeptide(L)'
;MPDNNIEADKPLDESAGYEGPPPGVMLRWRRPLIVVAHVMVFVGALMMAFLLTSEMQFQRKWLVEQYPLLLALFIPIKLAIFGLFKQYRGWWRYVGISDLFGILRASLVSTMVTLAVWFASLNLPAARRHVGNLEEVSQAVFMLDMFATILLLA
;
A
#
# COMPACT_ATOMS: atom_id res chain seq x y z
N MET A 1 2.62 72.21 -38.37
CA MET A 1 3.09 71.27 -37.33
C MET A 1 1.99 70.23 -37.16
N PRO A 2 2.28 68.93 -37.30
CA PRO A 2 1.29 67.87 -37.21
C PRO A 2 1.32 67.29 -35.79
N ASP A 3 0.37 67.67 -34.93
CA ASP A 3 0.35 67.16 -33.56
C ASP A 3 -0.82 66.19 -33.38
N ASN A 4 -0.47 64.94 -33.70
CA ASN A 4 -0.87 63.67 -33.08
C ASN A 4 -2.28 63.59 -32.48
N ASN A 5 -3.12 62.86 -33.20
CA ASN A 5 -4.18 62.03 -32.60
C ASN A 5 -3.55 61.08 -31.57
N ILE A 6 -3.52 61.47 -30.30
CA ILE A 6 -3.35 60.53 -29.20
C ILE A 6 -4.73 59.97 -28.91
N GLU A 7 -5.08 58.93 -29.66
CA GLU A 7 -6.12 57.99 -29.28
C GLU A 7 -5.65 57.36 -27.97
N ALA A 8 -6.22 57.85 -26.86
CA ALA A 8 -5.89 57.37 -25.53
C ALA A 8 -6.10 55.86 -25.50
N ASP A 9 -4.99 55.15 -25.41
CA ASP A 9 -4.88 53.71 -25.29
C ASP A 9 -5.87 53.25 -24.21
N LYS A 10 -6.94 52.58 -24.64
CA LYS A 10 -7.86 51.93 -23.70
C LYS A 10 -7.01 50.96 -22.89
N PRO A 11 -7.07 50.98 -21.55
CA PRO A 11 -6.39 49.96 -20.77
C PRO A 11 -6.95 48.61 -21.22
N LEU A 12 -6.09 47.82 -21.88
CA LEU A 12 -6.41 46.44 -22.21
C LEU A 12 -6.72 45.76 -20.89
N ASP A 13 -7.93 45.25 -20.80
CA ASP A 13 -8.37 44.35 -19.75
C ASP A 13 -7.43 43.14 -19.73
N GLU A 14 -6.36 43.26 -18.95
CA GLU A 14 -5.38 42.20 -18.65
C GLU A 14 -5.91 41.23 -17.58
N SER A 15 -7.23 41.18 -17.33
CA SER A 15 -7.82 40.20 -16.41
C SER A 15 -8.23 38.88 -17.07
N ALA A 16 -7.99 38.73 -18.38
CA ALA A 16 -8.11 37.46 -19.09
C ALA A 16 -6.93 36.51 -18.78
N GLY A 17 -6.75 36.13 -17.50
CA GLY A 17 -5.57 35.43 -17.02
C GLY A 17 -5.87 34.15 -16.24
N TYR A 18 -6.10 33.06 -16.98
CA TYR A 18 -6.06 31.65 -16.53
C TYR A 18 -7.02 31.21 -15.40
N GLU A 19 -8.22 30.74 -15.77
CA GLU A 19 -8.91 29.70 -15.01
C GLU A 19 -8.19 28.36 -15.22
N GLY A 20 -7.04 28.17 -14.56
CA GLY A 20 -6.47 26.83 -14.42
C GLY A 20 -7.48 25.91 -13.72
N PRO A 21 -7.58 24.62 -14.09
CA PRO A 21 -8.48 23.68 -13.41
C PRO A 21 -8.24 23.74 -11.90
N PRO A 22 -9.31 23.73 -11.07
CA PRO A 22 -9.20 24.00 -9.65
C PRO A 22 -8.14 23.09 -9.01
N PRO A 23 -7.17 23.65 -8.25
CA PRO A 23 -6.02 22.91 -7.72
C PRO A 23 -6.40 21.76 -6.78
N GLY A 24 -7.68 21.60 -6.43
CA GLY A 24 -8.19 20.57 -5.54
C GLY A 24 -8.41 19.17 -6.16
N VAL A 25 -8.60 19.05 -7.48
CA VAL A 25 -8.95 17.74 -8.08
C VAL A 25 -7.71 16.84 -8.23
N MET A 26 -6.56 17.42 -8.56
CA MET A 26 -5.31 16.69 -8.82
C MET A 26 -4.61 16.18 -7.55
N LEU A 27 -4.99 16.70 -6.37
CA LEU A 27 -4.50 16.25 -5.06
C LEU A 27 -5.37 15.13 -4.45
N ARG A 28 -6.64 15.02 -4.86
CA ARG A 28 -7.59 14.05 -4.30
C ARG A 28 -7.25 12.60 -4.68
N TRP A 29 -6.70 12.40 -5.87
CA TRP A 29 -6.32 11.08 -6.40
C TRP A 29 -4.96 10.55 -5.93
N ARG A 30 -4.12 11.39 -5.32
CA ARG A 30 -2.78 10.95 -4.88
C ARG A 30 -2.83 9.90 -3.79
N ARG A 31 -3.73 10.08 -2.82
CA ARG A 31 -3.89 9.16 -1.69
C ARG A 31 -4.38 7.76 -2.11
N PRO A 32 -5.47 7.61 -2.90
CA PRO A 32 -5.90 6.28 -3.32
C PRO A 32 -4.87 5.59 -4.22
N LEU A 33 -4.15 6.32 -5.08
CA LEU A 33 -3.07 5.73 -5.89
C LEU A 33 -1.96 5.12 -5.02
N ILE A 34 -1.54 5.83 -3.96
CA ILE A 34 -0.53 5.31 -3.02
C ILE A 34 -1.05 4.07 -2.29
N VAL A 35 -2.31 4.09 -1.84
CA VAL A 35 -2.94 2.94 -1.17
C VAL A 35 -3.01 1.74 -2.11
N VAL A 36 -3.45 1.94 -3.36
CA VAL A 36 -3.48 0.88 -4.38
C VAL A 36 -2.08 0.33 -4.65
N ALA A 37 -1.07 1.18 -4.78
CA ALA A 37 0.32 0.73 -4.93
C ALA A 37 0.78 -0.15 -3.76
N HIS A 38 0.48 0.25 -2.51
CA HIS A 38 0.80 -0.57 -1.34
C HIS A 38 0.04 -1.89 -1.33
N VAL A 39 -1.24 -1.88 -1.69
CA VAL A 39 -2.03 -3.12 -1.84
C VAL A 39 -1.38 -4.05 -2.87
N MET A 40 -1.00 -3.54 -4.03
CA MET A 40 -0.32 -4.33 -5.08
C MET A 40 1.01 -4.90 -4.56
N VAL A 41 1.79 -4.12 -3.82
CA VAL A 41 3.03 -4.60 -3.19
C VAL A 41 2.74 -5.69 -2.17
N PHE A 42 1.72 -5.55 -1.31
CA PHE A 42 1.37 -6.57 -0.32
C PHE A 42 0.86 -7.86 -0.95
N VAL A 43 0.05 -7.75 -2.01
CA VAL A 43 -0.43 -8.88 -2.82
C VAL A 43 0.76 -9.63 -3.43
N GLY A 44 1.71 -8.88 -4.01
CA GLY A 44 2.94 -9.41 -4.61
C GLY A 44 3.88 -10.04 -3.60
N ALA A 45 4.07 -9.42 -2.44
CA ALA A 45 4.90 -9.94 -1.35
C ALA A 45 4.37 -11.29 -0.83
N LEU A 46 3.06 -11.39 -0.61
CA LEU A 46 2.44 -12.64 -0.17
C LEU A 46 2.53 -13.71 -1.25
N MET A 47 2.32 -13.34 -2.52
CA MET A 47 2.49 -14.27 -3.65
C MET A 47 3.92 -14.81 -3.72
N MET A 48 4.91 -13.94 -3.55
CA MET A 48 6.32 -14.30 -3.54
C MET A 48 6.64 -15.25 -2.38
N ALA A 49 6.11 -14.99 -1.19
CA ALA A 49 6.28 -15.87 -0.03
C ALA A 49 5.74 -17.30 -0.28
N PHE A 50 4.56 -17.41 -0.88
CA PHE A 50 3.99 -18.70 -1.28
C PHE A 50 4.82 -19.40 -2.35
N LEU A 51 5.31 -18.65 -3.33
CA LEU A 51 6.11 -19.20 -4.43
C LEU A 51 7.46 -19.72 -3.92
N LEU A 52 8.10 -19.01 -3.00
CA LEU A 52 9.35 -19.45 -2.36
C LEU A 52 9.13 -20.69 -1.48
N THR A 53 8.04 -20.71 -0.71
CA THR A 53 7.72 -21.84 0.16
C THR A 53 7.33 -23.10 -0.64
N SER A 54 6.74 -22.91 -1.82
CA SER A 54 6.32 -24.00 -2.71
C SER A 54 7.41 -24.46 -3.67
N GLU A 55 8.68 -24.12 -3.44
CA GLU A 55 9.80 -24.46 -4.33
C GLU A 55 9.56 -24.03 -5.80
N MET A 56 8.94 -22.86 -5.99
CA MET A 56 8.52 -22.32 -7.29
C MET A 56 7.48 -23.18 -8.04
N GLN A 57 6.79 -24.09 -7.35
CA GLN A 57 5.73 -24.91 -7.93
C GLN A 57 4.35 -24.30 -7.70
N PHE A 58 3.62 -24.07 -8.79
CA PHE A 58 2.22 -23.66 -8.76
C PHE A 58 1.33 -24.85 -8.42
N GLN A 59 0.93 -24.97 -7.16
CA GLN A 59 -0.03 -25.97 -6.73
C GLN A 59 -1.39 -25.32 -6.51
N ARG A 60 -2.43 -25.97 -7.03
CA ARG A 60 -3.82 -25.48 -6.94
C ARG A 60 -4.31 -25.37 -5.49
N LYS A 61 -3.82 -26.24 -4.60
CA LYS A 61 -4.18 -26.28 -3.17
C LYS A 61 -3.85 -24.96 -2.48
N TRP A 62 -2.60 -24.52 -2.53
CA TRP A 62 -2.21 -23.26 -1.89
C TRP A 62 -2.75 -22.03 -2.63
N LEU A 63 -2.83 -22.08 -3.97
CA LEU A 63 -3.22 -20.91 -4.77
C LEU A 63 -4.72 -20.58 -4.69
N VAL A 64 -5.59 -21.59 -4.59
CA VAL A 64 -7.06 -21.40 -4.59
C VAL A 64 -7.66 -21.44 -3.19
N GLU A 65 -7.11 -22.23 -2.28
CA GLU A 65 -7.71 -22.43 -0.96
C GLU A 65 -7.05 -21.56 0.10
N GLN A 66 -5.70 -21.47 0.11
CA GLN A 66 -4.96 -20.79 1.17
C GLN A 66 -4.69 -19.32 0.85
N TYR A 67 -4.21 -19.02 -0.36
CA TYR A 67 -3.82 -17.68 -0.78
C TYR A 67 -4.94 -16.64 -0.66
N PRO A 68 -6.15 -16.81 -1.21
CA PRO A 68 -7.19 -15.78 -1.13
C PRO A 68 -7.68 -15.55 0.31
N LEU A 69 -7.70 -16.59 1.14
CA LEU A 69 -8.11 -16.50 2.53
C LEU A 69 -7.07 -15.72 3.37
N LEU A 70 -5.78 -16.04 3.20
CA LEU A 70 -4.69 -15.30 3.84
C LEU A 70 -4.62 -13.86 3.32
N LEU A 71 -4.83 -13.64 2.02
CA LEU A 71 -4.87 -12.31 1.44
C LEU A 71 -5.99 -11.47 2.07
N ALA A 72 -7.19 -12.03 2.20
CA ALA A 72 -8.33 -11.35 2.82
C ALA A 72 -8.08 -10.98 4.29
N LEU A 73 -7.23 -11.73 4.99
CA LEU A 73 -6.82 -11.43 6.36
C LEU A 73 -5.65 -10.42 6.43
N PHE A 74 -4.63 -10.62 5.58
CA PHE A 74 -3.40 -9.84 5.60
C PHE A 74 -3.61 -8.40 5.13
N ILE A 75 -4.39 -8.20 4.07
CA ILE A 75 -4.61 -6.86 3.50
C ILE A 75 -5.19 -5.89 4.53
N PRO A 76 -6.32 -6.16 5.22
CA PRO A 76 -6.86 -5.20 6.18
C PRO A 76 -5.91 -4.95 7.36
N ILE A 77 -5.19 -5.98 7.85
CA ILE A 77 -4.22 -5.83 8.95
C ILE A 77 -3.05 -4.94 8.52
N LYS A 78 -2.42 -5.26 7.38
CA LYS A 78 -1.32 -4.47 6.81
C LYS A 78 -1.78 -3.05 6.54
N LEU A 79 -2.97 -2.87 5.96
CA LEU A 79 -3.48 -1.55 5.63
C LEU A 79 -3.72 -0.68 6.87
N ALA A 80 -4.27 -1.28 7.92
CA ALA A 80 -4.47 -0.61 9.20
C ALA A 80 -3.12 -0.21 9.80
N ILE A 81 -2.15 -1.11 9.85
CA ILE A 81 -0.87 -0.88 10.52
C ILE A 81 -0.02 0.12 9.75
N PHE A 82 0.15 -0.04 8.43
CA PHE A 82 0.86 0.94 7.61
C PHE A 82 0.16 2.31 7.60
N GLY A 83 -1.16 2.33 7.76
CA GLY A 83 -1.95 3.55 7.98
C GLY A 83 -1.63 4.22 9.31
N LEU A 84 -1.58 3.47 10.41
CA LEU A 84 -1.21 3.96 11.74
C LEU A 84 0.22 4.51 11.78
N PHE A 85 1.14 3.86 11.07
CA PHE A 85 2.52 4.30 10.90
C PHE A 85 2.67 5.46 9.90
N LYS A 86 1.57 5.95 9.31
CA LYS A 86 1.51 7.06 8.36
C LYS A 86 2.36 6.85 7.10
N GLN A 87 2.58 5.59 6.71
CA GLN A 87 3.44 5.23 5.57
C GLN A 87 2.84 5.61 4.21
N TYR A 88 1.55 5.95 4.15
CA TYR A 88 0.89 6.42 2.93
C TYR A 88 1.16 7.88 2.56
N ARG A 89 2.08 8.56 3.25
CA ARG A 89 2.35 9.99 3.01
C ARG A 89 3.62 10.18 2.18
N GLY A 90 3.43 10.55 0.91
CA GLY A 90 4.41 11.26 0.09
C GLY A 90 5.61 10.44 -0.41
N TRP A 91 5.48 9.87 -1.61
CA TRP A 91 6.58 9.24 -2.37
C TRP A 91 7.42 10.20 -3.21
N TRP A 92 6.99 11.46 -3.34
CA TRP A 92 7.61 12.42 -4.25
C TRP A 92 8.73 13.26 -3.60
N ARG A 93 9.03 13.03 -2.32
CA ARG A 93 10.14 13.66 -1.62
C ARG A 93 11.19 12.59 -1.32
N TYR A 94 12.47 12.97 -1.37
CA TYR A 94 13.59 12.11 -0.99
C TYR A 94 13.30 11.36 0.30
N VAL A 95 13.26 10.04 0.18
CA VAL A 95 13.03 9.10 1.29
C VAL A 95 14.37 8.92 2.00
N GLY A 96 14.42 9.32 3.26
CA GLY A 96 15.64 9.22 4.07
C GLY A 96 15.78 7.84 4.73
N ILE A 97 16.94 7.60 5.34
CA ILE A 97 17.20 6.40 6.18
C ILE A 97 16.18 6.31 7.33
N SER A 98 15.70 7.44 7.85
CA SER A 98 14.65 7.50 8.88
C SER A 98 13.34 6.84 8.44
N ASP A 99 13.00 6.97 7.16
CA ASP A 99 11.76 6.44 6.61
C ASP A 99 11.89 4.92 6.43
N LEU A 100 13.06 4.42 6.02
CA LEU A 100 13.38 2.98 5.98
C LEU A 100 13.17 2.31 7.35
N PHE A 101 13.66 2.92 8.43
CA PHE A 101 13.39 2.41 9.78
C PHE A 101 11.90 2.46 10.15
N GLY A 102 11.15 3.44 9.62
CA GLY A 102 9.70 3.50 9.70
C GLY A 102 9.04 2.29 9.03
N ILE A 103 9.44 1.95 7.80
CA ILE A 103 8.94 0.77 7.06
C ILE A 103 9.25 -0.51 7.80
N LEU A 104 10.49 -0.63 8.29
CA LEU A 104 10.95 -1.81 9.02
C LEU A 104 10.11 -2.03 10.28
N ARG A 105 9.88 -0.97 11.08
CA ARG A 105 9.05 -1.04 12.28
C ARG A 105 7.59 -1.35 11.95
N ALA A 106 7.04 -0.71 10.92
CA ALA A 106 5.66 -0.95 10.48
C ALA A 106 5.48 -2.39 10.00
N SER A 107 6.42 -2.92 9.24
CA SER A 107 6.43 -4.31 8.78
C SER A 107 6.52 -5.28 9.95
N LEU A 108 7.45 -5.05 10.89
CA LEU A 108 7.61 -5.89 12.08
C LEU A 108 6.34 -5.93 12.94
N VAL A 109 5.74 -4.77 13.22
CA VAL A 109 4.48 -4.69 13.96
C VAL A 109 3.35 -5.37 13.18
N SER A 110 3.33 -5.21 11.85
CA SER A 110 2.36 -5.90 11.01
C SER A 110 2.46 -7.41 11.12
N THR A 111 3.67 -7.96 11.03
CA THR A 111 3.89 -9.40 11.17
C THR A 111 3.52 -9.89 12.56
N MET A 112 3.87 -9.15 13.62
CA MET A 112 3.48 -9.53 15.00
C MET A 112 1.96 -9.56 15.17
N VAL A 113 1.24 -8.56 14.66
CA VAL A 113 -0.23 -8.54 14.75
C VAL A 113 -0.83 -9.68 13.93
N THR A 114 -0.34 -9.93 12.72
CA THR A 114 -0.80 -11.06 11.90
C THR A 114 -0.58 -12.40 12.61
N LEU A 115 0.58 -12.60 13.24
CA LEU A 115 0.86 -13.81 14.02
C LEU A 115 -0.03 -13.92 15.27
N ALA A 116 -0.31 -12.81 15.96
CA ALA A 116 -1.20 -12.80 17.11
C ALA A 116 -2.65 -13.15 16.70
N VAL A 117 -3.13 -12.59 15.59
CA VAL A 117 -4.45 -12.91 15.02
C VAL A 117 -4.50 -14.37 14.58
N TRP A 118 -3.45 -14.86 13.93
CA TRP A 118 -3.32 -16.26 13.54
C TRP A 118 -3.38 -17.19 14.76
N PHE A 119 -2.58 -16.92 15.79
CA PHE A 119 -2.59 -17.71 17.02
C PHE A 119 -3.96 -17.68 17.72
N ALA A 120 -4.60 -16.51 17.80
CA ALA A 120 -5.94 -16.38 18.33
C ALA A 120 -6.95 -17.23 17.53
N SER A 121 -6.85 -17.24 16.20
CA SER A 121 -7.73 -18.02 15.32
C SER A 121 -7.61 -19.54 15.53
N LEU A 122 -6.44 -20.03 15.94
CA LEU A 122 -6.23 -21.44 16.31
C LEU A 122 -6.84 -21.79 17.66
N ASN A 123 -6.85 -20.85 18.61
CA ASN A 123 -7.41 -21.05 19.95
C ASN A 123 -8.94 -20.91 19.99
N LEU A 124 -9.53 -20.14 19.07
CA LEU A 124 -10.97 -19.91 18.99
C LEU A 124 -11.69 -21.05 18.23
N PRO A 125 -12.58 -21.83 18.85
CA PRO A 125 -13.24 -22.98 18.20
C PRO A 125 -14.15 -22.59 17.03
N ALA A 126 -14.66 -21.36 17.01
CA ALA A 126 -15.44 -20.82 15.89
C ALA A 126 -14.59 -20.52 14.65
N ALA A 127 -13.36 -20.06 14.84
CA ALA A 127 -12.40 -19.77 13.77
C ALA A 127 -11.68 -21.04 13.32
N ARG A 128 -11.47 -22.01 14.22
CA ARG A 128 -10.82 -23.30 13.94
C ARG A 128 -11.50 -24.08 12.80
N ARG A 129 -12.82 -23.95 12.59
CA ARG A 129 -13.51 -24.59 11.44
C ARG A 129 -13.05 -24.03 10.08
N HIS A 130 -12.70 -22.75 10.02
CA HIS A 130 -12.23 -22.12 8.77
C HIS A 130 -10.71 -22.23 8.62
N VAL A 131 -9.98 -22.24 9.73
CA VAL A 131 -8.50 -22.27 9.77
C VAL A 131 -7.95 -23.70 9.83
N GLY A 132 -8.75 -24.72 10.15
CA GLY A 132 -8.30 -26.11 10.24
C GLY A 132 -7.73 -26.68 8.93
N ASN A 133 -8.18 -26.17 7.76
CA ASN A 133 -7.58 -26.52 6.47
C ASN A 133 -6.25 -25.81 6.18
N LEU A 134 -5.85 -24.85 7.03
CA LEU A 134 -4.66 -24.03 6.89
C LEU A 134 -3.54 -24.44 7.87
N GLU A 135 -3.70 -25.53 8.63
CA GLU A 135 -2.66 -26.05 9.54
C GLU A 135 -1.33 -26.37 8.81
N GLU A 136 -1.38 -26.55 7.48
CA GLU A 136 -0.20 -26.71 6.62
C GLU A 136 0.51 -25.39 6.28
N VAL A 137 -0.06 -24.23 6.58
CA VAL A 137 0.58 -22.94 6.26
C VAL A 137 1.79 -22.77 7.17
N SER A 138 2.97 -22.95 6.58
CA SER A 138 4.23 -22.89 7.32
C SER A 138 4.45 -21.47 7.87
N GLN A 139 5.00 -21.39 9.09
CA GLN A 139 5.41 -20.12 9.69
C GLN A 139 6.39 -19.34 8.80
N ALA A 140 7.11 -20.04 7.92
CA ALA A 140 8.01 -19.43 6.95
C ALA A 140 7.27 -18.52 5.96
N VAL A 141 6.00 -18.79 5.63
CA VAL A 141 5.20 -17.90 4.75
C VAL A 141 5.07 -16.50 5.37
N PHE A 142 4.80 -16.43 6.67
CA PHE A 142 4.67 -15.15 7.39
C PHE A 142 6.01 -14.40 7.46
N MET A 143 7.12 -15.13 7.67
CA MET A 143 8.46 -14.54 7.69
C MET A 143 8.88 -14.06 6.29
N LEU A 144 8.68 -14.89 5.26
CA LEU A 144 9.00 -14.55 3.88
C LEU A 144 8.15 -13.38 3.37
N ASP A 145 6.88 -13.30 3.75
CA ASP A 145 6.03 -12.16 3.43
C ASP A 145 6.55 -10.86 4.07
N MET A 146 7.05 -10.91 5.31
CA MET A 146 7.68 -9.76 5.95
C MET A 146 8.92 -9.29 5.17
N PHE A 147 9.82 -10.22 4.84
CA PHE A 147 11.03 -9.92 4.06
C PHE A 147 10.69 -9.38 2.67
N ALA A 148 9.75 -10.01 1.96
CA ALA A 148 9.29 -9.56 0.65
C ALA A 148 8.65 -8.18 0.73
N THR A 149 7.88 -7.89 1.78
CA THR A 149 7.27 -6.58 2.02
C THR A 149 8.35 -5.52 2.24
N ILE A 150 9.36 -5.80 3.07
CA ILE A 150 10.46 -4.85 3.32
C ILE A 150 11.24 -4.61 2.02
N LEU A 151 11.59 -5.66 1.29
CA LEU A 151 12.38 -5.58 0.06
C LEU A 151 11.66 -4.84 -1.06
N LEU A 152 10.33 -4.95 -1.14
CA LEU A 152 9.53 -4.26 -2.15
C LEU A 152 9.15 -2.82 -1.78
N LEU A 153 9.25 -2.43 -0.51
CA LEU A 153 8.90 -1.08 -0.02
C LEU A 153 10.10 -0.21 0.35
N ALA A 154 11.27 -0.80 0.59
CA ALA A 154 12.52 -0.08 0.86
C ALA A 154 13.10 0.55 -0.42
#